data_AF-A0A7C9E0F4-F1
#
_entry.id   AF-A0A7C9E0F4-F1
#
_cell.length_a   1.000
_cell.length_b   1.000
_cell.length_c   1.000
_cell.angle_alpha   90.00
_cell.angle_beta   90.00
_cell.angle_gamma   90.00
#
_symmetry.space_group_name_H-M   'P 1'
#
loop_
_entity.id
_entity.type
_entity.pdbx_description
1 polymer ?
#
loop_
_entity_poly.entity_id
_entity_poly.type
_entity_poly.pdbx_seq_one_letter_code
_entity_poly.pdbx_strand_id
1 'polypeptide(L)'
;KSIGRLLGPSLGNQQQGDFSIELWKNAFQAAFQRLCPVRAAGHECGCLPVLARMVMEQCYARLDVAMFNAILRESAHQIPTDPVSDPIVDSRVLPIPAGDLSFGSGAQLKNSV
;
A
#
# COMPACT_ATOMS: atom_id res chain seq x y z
N LYS A 1 -10.86 44.19 -3.31
CA LYS A 1 -11.05 42.91 -4.04
C LYS A 1 -9.71 42.17 -4.13
N SER A 2 -9.49 41.20 -3.25
CA SER A 2 -8.86 39.91 -3.60
C SER A 2 -9.07 39.01 -2.38
N ILE A 3 -10.07 38.13 -2.50
CA ILE A 3 -10.37 37.10 -1.51
C ILE A 3 -9.18 36.15 -1.50
N GLY A 4 -8.43 36.16 -0.39
CA GLY A 4 -7.42 35.15 -0.11
C GLY A 4 -8.12 33.80 -0.12
N ARG A 5 -7.86 33.01 -1.17
CA ARG A 5 -8.27 31.62 -1.24
C ARG A 5 -7.54 30.90 -0.11
N LEU A 6 -8.23 30.71 1.02
CA LEU A 6 -7.89 29.70 2.02
C LEU A 6 -7.82 28.37 1.28
N LEU A 7 -6.62 28.01 0.82
CA LEU A 7 -6.31 26.65 0.41
C LEU A 7 -6.47 25.83 1.69
N GLY A 8 -7.54 25.04 1.75
CA GLY A 8 -7.70 24.02 2.79
C GLY A 8 -6.48 23.09 2.82
N PRO A 9 -6.33 22.27 3.89
CA PRO A 9 -5.19 21.38 4.01
C PRO A 9 -5.05 20.60 2.71
N SER A 10 -3.83 20.57 2.17
CA SER A 10 -3.50 19.84 0.96
C SER A 10 -3.96 18.40 1.14
N LEU A 11 -5.15 18.07 0.61
CA LEU A 11 -5.56 16.70 0.40
C LEU A 11 -4.43 16.10 -0.44
N GLY A 12 -3.65 15.20 0.15
CA GLY A 12 -2.60 14.49 -0.56
C GLY A 12 -3.18 13.93 -1.87
N ASN A 13 -2.38 13.91 -2.92
CA ASN A 13 -2.86 13.65 -4.28
C ASN A 13 -3.80 12.43 -4.33
N GLN A 14 -5.11 12.65 -4.43
CA GLN A 14 -6.13 11.59 -4.33
C GLN A 14 -5.88 10.49 -5.36
N GLN A 15 -5.37 10.87 -6.54
CA GLN A 15 -4.98 9.95 -7.60
C GLN A 15 -3.85 9.00 -7.19
N GLN A 16 -2.90 9.45 -6.36
CA GLN A 16 -1.85 8.59 -5.82
C GLN A 16 -2.44 7.54 -4.88
N GLY A 17 -3.37 7.95 -4.01
CA GLY A 17 -4.12 7.04 -3.13
C GLY A 17 -4.85 5.97 -3.92
N ASP A 18 -5.64 6.37 -4.92
CA ASP A 18 -6.41 5.45 -5.76
C ASP A 18 -5.49 4.48 -6.53
N PHE A 19 -4.41 4.99 -7.13
CA PHE A 19 -3.41 4.17 -7.82
C PHE A 19 -2.76 3.15 -6.88
N SER A 20 -2.36 3.57 -5.68
CA SER A 20 -1.76 2.69 -4.67
C SER A 20 -2.71 1.56 -4.29
N ILE A 21 -3.97 1.88 -4.00
CA ILE A 21 -5.00 0.88 -3.64
C ILE A 21 -5.16 -0.15 -4.75
N GLU A 22 -5.31 0.32 -6.00
CA GLU A 22 -5.48 -0.56 -7.15
C GLU A 22 -4.25 -1.46 -7.36
N LEU A 23 -3.04 -0.88 -7.28
CA LEU A 23 -1.79 -1.60 -7.44
C LEU A 23 -1.66 -2.75 -6.43
N TRP A 24 -1.84 -2.47 -5.15
CA TRP A 24 -1.66 -3.47 -4.10
C TRP A 24 -2.77 -4.51 -4.09
N LYS A 25 -4.02 -4.11 -4.37
CA LYS A 25 -5.13 -5.05 -4.57
C LYS A 25 -4.81 -6.04 -5.69
N ASN A 26 -4.35 -5.55 -6.83
CA ASN A 26 -3.97 -6.40 -7.97
C ASN A 26 -2.77 -7.29 -7.64
N ALA A 27 -1.76 -6.75 -6.95
CA ALA A 27 -0.59 -7.52 -6.53
C ALA A 27 -0.96 -8.67 -5.59
N PHE A 28 -1.81 -8.43 -4.58
CA PHE A 28 -2.28 -9.46 -3.67
C PHE A 28 -3.18 -10.49 -4.34
N GLN A 29 -4.05 -10.06 -5.24
CA GLN A 29 -4.86 -10.98 -6.04
C GLN A 29 -3.98 -11.90 -6.89
N ALA A 30 -2.96 -11.35 -7.56
CA ALA A 30 -2.00 -12.13 -8.33
C ALA A 30 -1.19 -13.09 -7.45
N ALA A 31 -0.76 -12.65 -6.26
CA ALA A 31 -0.07 -13.51 -5.30
C ALA A 31 -0.96 -14.67 -4.84
N PHE A 32 -2.21 -14.39 -4.46
CA PHE A 32 -3.17 -15.41 -4.04
C PHE A 32 -3.47 -16.42 -5.13
N GLN A 33 -3.63 -15.97 -6.38
CA GLN A 33 -3.82 -16.85 -7.54
C GLN A 33 -2.62 -17.79 -7.76
N ARG A 34 -1.40 -17.32 -7.51
CA ARG A 34 -0.19 -18.15 -7.60
C ARG A 34 -0.08 -19.19 -6.49
N LEU A 35 -0.71 -19.00 -5.33
CA LEU A 35 -0.73 -19.99 -4.25
C LEU A 35 -1.56 -21.23 -4.63
N CYS A 36 -2.56 -21.07 -5.49
CA CYS A 36 -3.33 -22.20 -6.02
C CYS A 36 -3.78 -21.92 -7.46
N PRO A 37 -2.89 -22.16 -8.46
CA PRO A 37 -3.20 -21.88 -9.85
C PRO A 37 -4.42 -22.66 -10.36
N VAL A 38 -4.67 -23.85 -9.81
CA VAL A 38 -5.84 -24.70 -10.14
C VAL A 38 -7.14 -23.99 -9.77
N ARG A 39 -7.25 -23.46 -8.54
CA ARG A 39 -8.40 -22.65 -8.12
C ARG A 39 -8.48 -21.32 -8.87
N ALA A 40 -7.34 -20.70 -9.17
CA ALA A 40 -7.32 -19.48 -9.97
C ALA A 40 -7.90 -19.69 -11.38
N ALA A 41 -7.74 -20.89 -11.95
CA ALA A 41 -8.36 -21.31 -13.20
C ALA A 41 -9.83 -21.75 -13.06
N GLY A 42 -10.42 -21.67 -11.85
CA GLY A 42 -11.81 -22.04 -11.60
C GLY A 42 -12.06 -23.53 -11.42
N HIS A 43 -11.02 -24.33 -11.20
CA HIS A 43 -11.14 -25.77 -10.99
C HIS A 43 -11.15 -26.15 -9.50
N GLU A 44 -11.86 -27.24 -9.19
CA GLU A 44 -11.80 -27.90 -7.89
C GLU A 44 -10.40 -28.46 -7.62
N CYS A 45 -9.91 -28.35 -6.38
CA CYS A 45 -8.61 -28.88 -5.98
C CYS A 45 -8.58 -29.27 -4.50
N GLY A 46 -7.69 -30.19 -4.13
CA GLY A 46 -7.49 -30.63 -2.75
C GLY A 46 -6.59 -29.73 -1.90
N CYS A 47 -6.14 -28.58 -2.40
CA CYS A 47 -5.26 -27.69 -1.66
C CYS A 47 -5.99 -27.13 -0.42
N LEU A 48 -5.34 -27.14 0.75
CA LEU A 48 -5.90 -26.58 1.99
C LEU A 48 -6.06 -25.06 1.88
N PRO A 49 -7.29 -24.49 1.87
CA PRO A 49 -7.49 -23.04 1.78
C PRO A 49 -6.86 -22.27 2.95
N VAL A 50 -6.76 -22.91 4.12
CA VAL A 50 -6.15 -22.32 5.32
C VAL A 50 -4.68 -21.96 5.12
N LEU A 51 -3.92 -22.75 4.35
CA LEU A 51 -2.52 -22.45 4.06
C LEU A 51 -2.39 -21.20 3.19
N ALA A 52 -3.23 -21.07 2.16
CA ALA A 52 -3.23 -19.88 1.33
C ALA A 52 -3.60 -18.63 2.14
N ARG A 53 -4.58 -18.74 3.05
CA ARG A 53 -4.93 -17.65 3.97
C ARG A 53 -3.75 -17.24 4.85
N MET A 54 -3.10 -18.19 5.51
CA MET A 54 -1.95 -17.91 6.39
C MET A 54 -0.79 -17.24 5.66
N VAL A 55 -0.50 -17.67 4.42
CA VAL A 55 0.53 -17.03 3.60
C VAL A 55 0.14 -15.59 3.27
N MET A 56 -1.12 -15.35 2.89
CA MET A 56 -1.58 -13.98 2.60
C MET A 56 -1.58 -13.09 3.83
N GLU A 57 -1.99 -13.60 5.00
CA GLU A 57 -1.91 -12.89 6.29
C GLU A 57 -0.47 -12.41 6.56
N GLN A 58 0.53 -13.27 6.32
CA GLN A 58 1.93 -12.87 6.45
C GLN A 58 2.36 -11.83 5.41
N CYS A 59 1.88 -11.93 4.17
CA CYS A 59 2.15 -10.94 3.13
C CYS A 59 1.58 -9.56 3.48
N TYR A 60 0.35 -9.49 4.01
CA TYR A 60 -0.25 -8.23 4.48
C TYR A 60 0.56 -7.60 5.61
N ALA A 61 0.93 -8.39 6.62
CA ALA A 61 1.74 -7.91 7.74
C ALA A 61 3.10 -7.36 7.31
N ARG A 62 3.76 -8.01 6.33
CA ARG A 62 5.04 -7.51 5.79
C ARG A 62 4.87 -6.23 4.99
N LEU A 63 3.79 -6.10 4.23
CA LEU A 63 3.53 -4.90 3.45
C LEU A 63 3.18 -3.71 4.34
N ASP A 64 2.40 -3.92 5.40
CA ASP A 64 2.00 -2.87 6.35
C ASP A 64 3.24 -2.20 6.97
N VAL A 65 4.17 -3.01 7.49
CA VAL A 65 5.44 -2.52 8.04
C VAL A 65 6.27 -1.79 6.98
N ALA A 66 6.36 -2.34 5.76
CA ALA A 66 7.11 -1.72 4.67
C ALA A 66 6.51 -0.38 4.22
N MET A 67 5.19 -0.28 4.11
CA MET A 67 4.50 0.97 3.76
C MET A 67 4.69 2.01 4.84
N PHE A 68 4.52 1.62 6.11
CA PHE A 68 4.67 2.54 7.23
C PHE A 68 6.10 3.08 7.31
N ASN A 69 7.11 2.22 7.18
CA ASN A 69 8.51 2.62 7.14
C ASN A 69 8.80 3.57 5.98
N ALA A 70 8.27 3.29 4.78
CA ALA A 70 8.44 4.13 3.62
C ALA A 70 7.71 5.49 3.73
N ILE A 71 6.53 5.54 4.37
CA ILE A 71 5.80 6.79 4.67
C ILE A 71 6.60 7.68 5.63
N LEU A 72 7.26 7.09 6.64
CA LEU A 72 8.03 7.83 7.64
C LEU A 72 9.35 8.41 7.11
N ARG A 73 9.78 8.07 5.88
CA ARG A 73 11.00 8.65 5.30
C ARG A 73 10.79 10.15 5.07
N GLU A 74 11.75 10.96 5.49
CA GLU A 74 11.66 12.43 5.39
C GLU A 74 11.72 12.93 3.94
N SER A 75 12.21 12.08 3.01
CA SER A 75 12.12 12.34 1.58
C SER A 75 11.95 11.05 0.77
N ALA A 76 11.32 11.15 -0.40
CA ALA A 76 11.20 10.06 -1.37
C ALA A 76 12.54 9.55 -1.92
N HIS A 77 13.65 10.25 -1.63
CA HIS A 77 15.00 9.93 -2.09
C HIS A 77 15.86 9.28 -1.01
N GLN A 78 15.35 9.15 0.22
CA GLN A 78 16.05 8.39 1.26
C GLN A 78 16.07 6.91 0.91
N ILE A 79 17.27 6.32 1.02
CA ILE A 79 17.53 4.91 0.75
C ILE A 79 16.84 4.07 1.84
N PRO A 80 16.21 2.92 1.50
CA PRO A 80 15.69 2.01 2.50
C PRO A 80 16.73 1.61 3.53
N THR A 81 16.36 1.60 4.80
CA THR A 81 17.29 1.29 5.91
C THR A 81 17.77 -0.17 5.86
N ASP A 82 16.95 -1.07 5.31
CA ASP A 82 17.28 -2.46 4.99
C ASP A 82 16.37 -2.97 3.85
N PRO A 83 16.89 -3.40 2.69
CA PRO A 83 16.06 -3.85 1.57
C PRO A 83 15.24 -5.12 1.85
N VAL A 84 15.58 -5.91 2.89
CA VAL A 84 14.80 -7.10 3.27
C VAL A 84 13.58 -6.72 4.12
N SER A 85 13.76 -5.78 5.04
CA SER A 85 12.73 -5.32 5.97
C SER A 85 11.95 -4.10 5.48
N ASP A 86 12.50 -3.35 4.51
CA ASP A 86 11.97 -2.10 3.97
C ASP A 86 12.03 -2.10 2.42
N PRO A 87 11.28 -2.98 1.74
CA PRO A 87 11.39 -3.21 0.30
C PRO A 87 10.79 -2.12 -0.60
N ILE A 88 10.06 -1.14 -0.06
CA ILE A 88 9.39 -0.11 -0.87
C ILE A 88 10.38 1.01 -1.19
N VAL A 89 10.82 1.09 -2.45
CA VAL A 89 11.78 2.10 -2.91
C VAL A 89 11.10 3.28 -3.62
N ASP A 90 9.97 3.02 -4.29
CA ASP A 90 9.24 4.04 -5.04
C ASP A 90 8.06 4.57 -4.23
N SER A 91 8.13 5.82 -3.76
CA SER A 91 7.07 6.42 -2.93
C SER A 91 5.74 6.61 -3.67
N ARG A 92 5.68 6.48 -4.99
CA ARG A 92 4.43 6.57 -5.78
C ARG A 92 3.49 5.39 -5.52
N VAL A 93 4.02 4.29 -5.00
CA VAL A 93 3.21 3.11 -4.63
C VAL A 93 2.59 3.25 -3.24
N LEU A 94 2.85 4.35 -2.53
CA LEU A 94 2.27 4.63 -1.22
C LEU A 94 0.92 5.33 -1.37
N PRO A 95 -0.04 5.09 -0.47
CA PRO A 95 -1.36 5.71 -0.50
C PRO A 95 -1.32 7.22 -0.19
N ILE A 96 -0.25 7.69 0.46
CA ILE A 96 0.04 9.11 0.72
C ILE A 96 1.50 9.41 0.39
N PRO A 97 1.88 10.67 0.13
CA PRO A 97 3.27 11.05 -0.07
C PRO A 97 4.15 10.71 1.15
N ALA A 98 5.36 10.23 0.90
CA ALA A 98 6.35 10.03 1.97
C ALA A 98 6.69 11.36 2.66
N GLY A 99 6.83 11.33 3.97
CA GLY A 99 7.14 12.50 4.80
C GLY A 99 5.94 13.42 5.08
N ASP A 100 4.76 13.18 4.47
CA ASP A 100 3.55 13.98 4.70
C ASP A 100 2.82 13.53 5.97
N LEU A 101 3.41 13.84 7.13
CA LEU A 101 2.92 13.44 8.46
C LEU A 101 1.92 14.46 9.04
N SER A 102 0.89 14.80 8.26
CA SER A 102 -0.19 15.69 8.69
C SER A 102 -1.42 14.92 9.18
N PHE A 103 -2.31 15.58 9.93
CA PHE A 103 -3.60 15.00 10.30
C PHE A 103 -4.45 14.64 9.06
N GLY A 104 -4.41 15.47 8.01
CA GLY A 104 -5.14 15.24 6.78
C GLY A 104 -4.66 13.98 6.06
N SER A 105 -3.34 13.78 6.00
CA SER A 105 -2.70 12.63 5.37
C SER A 105 -2.96 11.35 6.18
N GLY A 106 -3.00 11.45 7.52
CA GLY A 106 -3.45 10.36 8.38
C GLY A 106 -4.93 9.97 8.16
N ALA A 107 -5.81 10.94 7.97
CA ALA A 107 -7.21 10.68 7.65
C ALA A 107 -7.38 10.05 6.25
N GLN A 108 -6.58 10.48 5.27
CA GLN A 108 -6.55 9.89 3.93
C GLN A 108 -6.03 8.46 3.97
N LEU A 109 -4.90 8.20 4.66
CA LEU A 109 -4.33 6.87 4.84
C LEU A 109 -5.37 5.90 5.42
N LYS A 110 -6.13 6.34 6.43
CA LYS A 110 -7.22 5.56 7.02
C LYS A 110 -8.32 5.20 6.01
N ASN A 111 -8.66 6.11 5.10
CA ASN A 111 -9.71 5.89 4.10
C ASN A 111 -9.23 5.04 2.91
N SER A 112 -7.92 4.80 2.79
CA SER A 112 -7.31 3.96 1.76
C SER A 112 -7.20 2.47 2.15
N VAL A 113 -7.66 2.10 3.36
CA VAL A 113 -7.65 0.74 3.92
C VAL A 113 -9.04 0.13 3.89
#